data_AF-A0A554J132-F1
#
_entry.id   AF-A0A554J132-F1
#
_cell.length_a   1.000
_cell.length_b   1.000
_cell.length_c   1.000
_cell.angle_alpha   90.00
_cell.angle_beta   90.00
_cell.angle_gamma   90.00
#
_symmetry.space_group_name_H-M   'P 1'
#
loop_
_entity.id
_entity.type
_entity.pdbx_description
1 polymer ?
#
loop_
_entity_poly.entity_id
_entity_poly.type
_entity_poly.pdbx_seq_one_letter_code
_entity_poly.pdbx_strand_id
1 'polypeptide(L)'
;MENKRPLPLIVVVALLLIAGAVFLYRSKTKVEVAPPASPTSETLGEKIYEKAQNPIKDELPQTNPFETKVNPFETETNPFQGVYKNPFGQ
;
A
#
# COMPACT_ATOMS: atom_id res chain seq x y z
N MET A 1 34.58 43.01 42.51
CA MET A 1 33.67 42.13 41.75
C MET A 1 34.50 41.51 40.64
N GLU A 2 34.89 40.23 40.80
CA GLU A 2 35.68 39.56 39.76
C GLU A 2 34.83 39.35 38.51
N ASN A 3 35.24 39.99 37.42
CA ASN A 3 34.68 39.78 36.09
C ASN A 3 35.22 38.44 35.60
N LYS A 4 34.68 37.33 36.14
CA LYS A 4 35.00 35.99 35.65
C LYS A 4 34.54 35.96 34.20
N ARG A 5 35.51 36.00 33.27
CA ARG A 5 35.28 35.99 31.82
C ARG A 5 34.18 34.98 31.54
N PRO A 6 33.19 35.28 30.69
CA PRO A 6 32.08 34.37 30.41
C PRO A 6 32.54 33.08 29.70
N LEU A 7 33.85 32.78 29.66
CA LEU A 7 34.46 31.59 29.11
C LEU A 7 33.73 30.29 29.52
N PRO A 8 33.39 30.02 30.79
CA PRO A 8 32.67 28.79 31.12
C PRO A 8 31.24 28.82 30.57
N LEU A 9 30.57 29.97 30.55
CA LEU A 9 29.23 30.12 29.98
C LEU A 9 29.26 29.90 28.45
N ILE A 10 30.24 30.47 27.76
CA ILE A 10 30.44 30.33 26.31
C ILE A 10 30.73 28.87 25.96
N VAL A 11 31.55 28.18 26.75
CA VAL A 11 31.85 26.75 26.55
C VAL A 11 30.58 25.90 26.74
N VAL A 12 29.76 26.18 27.76
CA VAL A 12 28.49 25.47 27.98
C VAL A 12 27.51 25.72 26.85
N VAL A 13 27.36 26.97 26.38
CA VAL A 13 26.48 27.30 25.25
C VAL A 13 26.96 26.63 23.97
N ALA A 14 28.27 26.65 23.69
CA ALA A 14 28.84 25.96 22.54
C ALA A 14 28.59 24.44 22.58
N LEU A 15 28.75 23.81 23.75
CA LEU A 15 28.44 22.40 23.95
C LEU A 15 26.96 22.07 23.70
N LEU A 16 26.04 22.93 24.17
CA LEU A 16 24.60 22.76 23.94
C LEU A 16 24.24 22.91 22.46
N LEU A 17 24.85 23.85 21.75
CA LEU A 17 24.65 24.03 20.31
C LEU A 17 25.17 22.83 19.51
N ILE A 18 26.35 22.29 19.86
CA ILE A 18 26.91 21.09 19.22
C ILE A 18 26.01 19.87 19.50
N ALA A 19 25.59 19.67 20.75
CA ALA A 19 24.70 18.57 21.12
C ALA A 19 23.34 18.66 20.41
N GLY A 20 22.76 19.85 20.32
CA GLY A 20 21.53 20.12 19.58
C GLY A 20 21.67 19.86 18.08
N ALA A 21 22.77 20.31 17.47
CA ALA A 21 23.07 20.04 16.06
C ALA A 21 23.24 18.55 15.77
N VAL A 22 23.95 17.81 16.64
CA VAL A 22 24.11 16.35 16.54
C VAL A 22 22.77 15.63 16.70
N PHE A 23 21.93 16.08 17.65
CA PHE A 23 20.59 15.53 17.85
C PHE A 23 19.69 15.74 16.63
N LEU A 24 19.68 16.96 16.07
CA LEU A 24 18.93 17.26 14.86
C LEU A 24 19.46 16.49 13.65
N TYR A 25 20.77 16.38 13.49
CA TYR A 25 21.39 15.58 12.44
C TYR A 25 20.94 14.12 12.53
N ARG A 26 21.07 13.49 13.71
CA ARG A 26 20.62 12.10 13.94
C ARG A 26 19.11 11.92 13.80
N SER A 27 18.31 12.92 14.17
CA SER A 27 16.87 12.87 13.99
C SER A 27 16.48 12.81 12.50
N LYS A 28 17.26 13.47 11.62
CA LYS A 28 17.10 13.38 10.16
C LYS A 28 17.69 12.09 9.58
N THR A 29 18.72 11.53 10.19
CA THR A 29 19.30 10.22 9.79
C THR A 29 18.48 9.01 10.26
N LYS A 30 17.33 9.19 10.94
CA LYS A 30 16.35 8.11 11.16
C LYS A 30 15.47 7.83 9.93
N VAL A 31 15.83 8.37 8.78
CA VAL A 31 15.40 7.84 7.48
C VAL A 31 16.57 7.00 6.98
N GLU A 32 16.36 5.69 6.90
CA GLU A 32 17.18 4.76 6.10
C GLU A 32 18.56 4.33 6.65
N VAL A 33 18.57 3.61 7.78
CA VAL A 33 19.17 2.26 7.88
C VAL A 33 18.38 1.52 8.96
N ALA A 34 17.24 0.96 8.59
CA ALA A 34 16.62 -0.06 9.42
C ALA A 34 17.53 -1.31 9.36
N PRO A 35 18.00 -1.90 10.47
CA PRO A 35 18.17 -3.35 10.47
C PRO A 35 16.82 -3.96 10.04
N PRO A 36 16.79 -5.04 9.25
CA PRO A 36 15.53 -5.63 8.81
C PRO A 36 14.61 -5.79 10.02
N ALA A 37 13.44 -5.17 9.93
CA ALA A 37 12.47 -5.07 11.00
C ALA A 37 12.31 -6.44 11.68
N SER A 38 12.51 -6.48 12.99
CA SER A 38 11.85 -7.51 13.80
C SER A 38 10.44 -6.98 14.04
N PRO A 39 9.40 -7.57 13.44
CA PRO A 39 8.03 -7.14 13.70
C PRO A 39 7.64 -7.71 15.05
N THR A 40 7.68 -6.90 16.10
CA THR A 40 7.19 -7.34 17.42
C THR A 40 6.36 -6.25 18.07
N SER A 41 5.33 -5.84 17.33
CA SER A 41 4.12 -5.28 17.92
C SER A 41 3.00 -5.64 16.97
N GLU A 42 2.54 -6.89 17.03
CA GLU A 42 1.39 -7.39 16.29
C GLU A 42 0.19 -6.48 16.57
N THR A 43 -0.03 -5.51 15.70
CA THR A 43 -1.15 -4.59 15.84
C THR A 43 -2.44 -5.34 15.54
N LEU A 44 -3.57 -4.89 16.10
CA LEU A 44 -4.87 -5.52 15.83
C LEU A 44 -5.15 -5.60 14.31
N GLY A 45 -4.68 -4.60 13.56
CA GLY A 45 -4.76 -4.57 12.10
C GLY A 45 -3.92 -5.66 11.42
N GLU A 46 -2.72 -5.94 11.91
CA GLU A 46 -1.83 -7.00 11.39
C GLU A 46 -2.45 -8.39 11.59
N LYS A 47 -3.02 -8.66 12.77
CA LYS A 47 -3.73 -9.92 13.06
C LYS A 47 -4.97 -10.12 12.19
N ILE A 48 -5.72 -9.05 11.94
CA ILE A 48 -6.89 -9.10 11.06
C ILE A 48 -6.44 -9.31 9.61
N TYR A 49 -5.39 -8.62 9.17
CA TYR A 49 -4.88 -8.72 7.82
C TYR A 49 -4.37 -10.12 7.50
N GLU A 50 -3.61 -10.75 8.40
CA GLU A 50 -3.14 -12.13 8.26
C GLU A 50 -4.30 -13.13 8.23
N LYS A 51 -5.27 -12.97 9.13
CA LYS A 51 -6.43 -13.88 9.24
C LYS A 51 -7.44 -13.73 8.11
N ALA A 52 -7.57 -12.52 7.55
CA ALA A 52 -8.50 -12.22 6.47
C ALA A 52 -7.89 -12.43 5.07
N GLN A 53 -6.64 -12.90 4.96
CA GLN A 53 -6.09 -13.29 3.68
C GLN A 53 -6.95 -14.39 3.08
N ASN A 54 -7.42 -14.15 1.85
CA ASN A 54 -8.13 -15.15 1.06
C ASN A 54 -7.18 -16.36 0.87
N PRO A 55 -7.54 -17.60 1.27
CA PRO A 55 -6.66 -18.76 1.14
C PRO A 55 -6.32 -19.10 -0.33
N ILE A 56 -7.05 -18.51 -1.27
CA ILE A 56 -6.92 -18.68 -2.71
C ILE A 56 -5.82 -17.76 -3.28
N LYS A 57 -4.63 -17.71 -2.66
CA LYS A 57 -3.52 -16.91 -3.19
C LYS A 57 -2.93 -17.50 -4.47
N ASP A 58 -2.99 -18.83 -4.60
CA ASP A 58 -2.36 -19.57 -5.71
C ASP A 58 -3.35 -20.40 -6.55
N GLU A 59 -4.64 -20.45 -6.15
CA GLU A 59 -5.68 -21.28 -6.79
C GLU A 59 -6.81 -20.44 -7.40
N LEU A 60 -6.52 -19.24 -7.88
CA LEU A 60 -7.48 -18.56 -8.74
C LEU A 60 -7.58 -19.37 -10.05
N PRO A 61 -8.73 -20.02 -10.34
CA PRO A 61 -8.87 -20.69 -11.61
C PRO A 61 -8.69 -19.65 -12.71
N GLN A 62 -7.78 -19.92 -13.65
CA GLN A 62 -7.59 -19.05 -14.83
C GLN A 62 -8.84 -18.98 -15.71
N THR A 63 -9.82 -19.84 -15.47
CA THR A 63 -11.11 -19.83 -16.15
C THR A 63 -12.03 -18.83 -15.48
N ASN A 64 -12.27 -17.70 -16.15
CA ASN A 64 -13.44 -16.89 -15.87
C ASN A 64 -14.69 -17.70 -16.28
N PRO A 65 -15.62 -18.01 -15.36
CA PRO A 65 -16.83 -18.79 -15.68
C PRO A 65 -17.77 -18.07 -16.66
N PHE A 66 -17.52 -16.79 -16.94
CA PHE A 66 -18.22 -15.98 -17.93
C PHE A 66 -17.40 -15.74 -19.21
N GLU A 67 -16.20 -16.31 -19.35
CA GLU A 67 -15.40 -16.30 -20.58
C GLU A 67 -15.83 -17.36 -21.61
N THR A 68 -17.12 -17.67 -21.68
CA THR A 68 -17.65 -18.31 -22.89
C THR A 68 -17.62 -17.29 -24.01
N LYS A 69 -16.58 -17.36 -24.84
CA LYS A 69 -16.44 -16.65 -26.13
C LYS A 69 -17.50 -17.04 -27.17
N VAL A 70 -18.38 -17.96 -26.81
CA VAL A 70 -19.52 -18.39 -27.60
C VAL A 70 -20.75 -17.80 -26.95
N ASN A 71 -21.25 -16.70 -27.53
CA ASN A 71 -22.64 -16.34 -27.37
C ASN A 71 -23.48 -17.57 -27.80
N PRO A 72 -24.34 -18.13 -26.94
CA PRO A 72 -25.18 -19.27 -27.31
C PRO A 72 -26.20 -18.92 -28.41
N PHE A 73 -26.29 -17.64 -28.79
CA PHE A 73 -27.08 -17.12 -29.90
C PHE A 73 -26.22 -16.71 -31.13
N GLU A 74 -24.91 -16.97 -31.13
CA GLU A 74 -24.04 -16.73 -32.31
C GLU A 74 -24.09 -17.87 -33.35
N THR A 75 -24.59 -19.04 -32.97
CA THR A 75 -25.07 -20.01 -33.96
C THR A 75 -26.40 -19.47 -34.51
N GLU A 76 -26.54 -19.50 -35.84
CA GLU A 76 -27.70 -19.01 -36.62
C GLU A 76 -29.01 -19.78 -36.37
N THR A 77 -29.26 -20.21 -35.14
CA THR A 77 -30.45 -20.92 -34.72
C THR A 77 -31.27 -20.02 -33.81
N ASN A 78 -31.60 -18.81 -34.27
CA ASN A 78 -32.71 -18.10 -33.65
C ASN A 78 -34.00 -18.83 -34.09
N PRO A 79 -34.75 -19.50 -33.18
CA PRO A 79 -35.97 -20.22 -33.56
C PRO A 79 -37.09 -19.28 -34.07
N PHE A 80 -36.90 -17.96 -33.94
CA PHE A 80 -37.80 -16.92 -34.41
C PHE A 80 -37.31 -16.21 -35.69
N GLN A 81 -36.17 -16.60 -36.27
CA GLN A 81 -35.56 -15.94 -37.46
C GLN A 81 -36.43 -15.99 -38.73
N GLY A 82 -37.58 -16.67 -38.72
CA GLY A 82 -38.56 -16.68 -39.81
C GLY A 82 -40.01 -16.39 -39.38
N VAL A 83 -40.27 -16.09 -38.11
CA VAL A 83 -41.63 -15.95 -37.57
C VAL A 83 -42.15 -14.51 -37.73
N TYR A 84 -41.26 -13.53 -37.73
CA TYR A 84 -41.64 -12.12 -37.90
C TYR A 84 -41.39 -11.65 -39.34
N LYS A 85 -42.47 -11.44 -40.09
CA LYS A 85 -42.47 -10.75 -41.39
C LYS A 85 -43.24 -9.45 -41.21
N ASN A 86 -42.58 -8.30 -41.36
CA ASN A 86 -43.23 -7.00 -41.27
C ASN A 86 -44.35 -6.93 -42.34
N PRO A 87 -45.65 -6.82 -41.96
CA PRO A 87 -46.76 -6.82 -42.91
C PRO A 87 -46.87 -5.52 -43.73
N PHE A 88 -46.02 -4.54 -43.45
CA PHE A 88 -45.90 -3.28 -44.19
C PHE A 88 -44.53 -3.12 -44.86
N GLY A 89 -43.82 -4.23 -45.13
CA GLY A 89 -42.41 -4.23 -45.57
C GLY A 89 -42.11 -3.38 -46.81
N GLN A 90 -40.87 -2.87 -46.88
CA GLN A 90 -40.21 -2.50 -48.14
C GLN A 90 -39.84 -3.76 -48.92
#